data_AF-A0A837B085-F1
#
_entry.id   AF-A0A837B085-F1
#
_cell.length_a   1.000
_cell.length_b   1.000
_cell.length_c   1.000
_cell.angle_alpha   90.00
_cell.angle_beta   90.00
_cell.angle_gamma   90.00
#
_symmetry.space_group_name_H-M   'P 1'
#
loop_
_entity.id
_entity.type
_entity.pdbx_description
1 polymer ?
#
loop_
_entity_poly.entity_id
_entity_poly.type
_entity_poly.pdbx_seq_one_letter_code
_entity_poly.pdbx_strand_id
1 'polypeptide(L)'
;MLDYNEQNNWENNFGHLQSPIMLSTHDSQHFADYLPIHANEFYQLNTEIDDHTTIRLTGMGYATIFNRDFKFKQVHFHAPAEHIVDGKVNPIEIHLVHENEIGQTVVVAVFPTLGNANSELQDIINNFEEGNRHSVSLKLTNWISSLSTGFHYQGSLTTPPLTEGIEWLVIDNSKLTVSPKQVDWFIAQFGKNNRDCQPLNERNVQYYNK
;
A
#
# COMPACT_ATOMS: atom_id res chain seq x y z
N MET A 1 -1.50 20.96 6.31
CA MET A 1 -1.51 19.99 5.20
C MET A 1 -0.28 19.12 5.38
N LEU A 2 -0.37 17.83 5.09
CA LEU A 2 0.77 16.93 5.21
C LEU A 2 1.82 17.29 4.15
N ASP A 3 3.08 17.46 4.54
CA ASP A 3 4.20 17.75 3.63
C ASP A 3 5.30 16.69 3.80
N TYR A 4 5.55 15.93 2.72
CA TYR A 4 6.55 14.87 2.68
C TYR A 4 7.99 15.40 2.65
N ASN A 5 8.21 16.66 2.29
CA ASN A 5 9.55 17.28 2.32
C ASN A 5 9.98 17.62 3.76
N GLU A 6 9.02 17.73 4.69
CA GLU A 6 9.27 18.05 6.11
C GLU A 6 9.00 16.85 7.02
N GLN A 7 9.06 15.63 6.49
CA GLN A 7 8.72 14.41 7.24
C GLN A 7 9.59 14.16 8.49
N ASN A 8 10.80 14.72 8.55
CA ASN A 8 11.64 14.69 9.74
C ASN A 8 11.05 15.48 10.93
N ASN A 9 10.09 16.38 10.67
CA ASN A 9 9.38 17.15 11.68
C ASN A 9 8.08 16.48 12.16
N TRP A 10 7.69 15.35 11.57
CA TRP A 10 6.47 14.66 11.97
C TRP A 10 6.63 14.08 13.39
N GLU A 11 5.74 14.51 14.29
CA GLU A 11 5.75 14.00 15.65
C GLU A 11 5.42 12.50 15.67
N ASN A 12 6.39 11.69 16.08
CA ASN A 12 6.16 10.29 16.43
C ASN A 12 5.94 10.19 17.94
N ASN A 13 4.69 10.14 18.35
CA ASN A 13 4.28 9.93 19.74
C ASN A 13 4.08 8.43 20.06
N PHE A 14 4.58 7.54 19.21
CA PHE A 14 4.53 6.09 19.35
C PHE A 14 5.96 5.52 19.55
N GLY A 15 6.17 4.25 19.22
CA GLY A 15 7.44 3.55 19.43
C GLY A 15 8.45 3.70 18.29
N HIS A 16 9.26 2.66 18.12
CA HIS A 16 10.35 2.59 17.14
C HIS A 16 10.11 1.57 16.01
N LEU A 17 8.93 0.95 15.95
CA LEU A 17 8.53 -0.03 14.95
C LEU A 17 7.85 0.65 13.75
N GLN A 18 8.51 1.67 13.20
CA GLN A 18 7.92 2.55 12.18
C GLN A 18 8.03 2.00 10.76
N SER A 19 7.10 2.39 9.89
CA SER A 19 7.05 2.06 8.46
C SER A 19 7.22 3.33 7.60
N PRO A 20 7.66 3.22 6.32
CA PRO A 20 8.07 2.00 5.61
C PRO A 20 9.46 1.52 6.07
N ILE A 21 9.91 0.37 5.56
CA ILE A 21 11.25 -0.18 5.81
C ILE A 21 11.93 -0.65 4.52
N MET A 22 13.25 -0.76 4.59
CA MET A 22 14.00 -1.54 3.60
C MET A 22 13.76 -3.03 3.87
N LEU A 23 13.33 -3.75 2.84
CA LEU A 23 13.06 -5.18 2.84
C LEU A 23 14.22 -5.90 2.14
N SER A 24 14.74 -6.94 2.79
CA SER A 24 15.86 -7.74 2.29
C SER A 24 15.41 -9.17 2.12
N THR A 25 15.44 -9.69 0.90
CA THR A 25 15.14 -11.11 0.64
C THR A 25 16.16 -12.03 1.29
N HIS A 26 17.39 -11.56 1.51
CA HIS A 26 18.47 -12.33 2.14
C HIS A 26 18.37 -12.35 3.67
N ASP A 27 18.07 -11.21 4.30
CA ASP A 27 18.12 -11.10 5.77
C ASP A 27 16.79 -11.48 6.44
N SER A 28 15.73 -11.71 5.66
CA SER A 28 14.41 -12.07 6.17
C SER A 28 14.30 -13.56 6.54
N GLN A 29 13.38 -13.89 7.45
CA GLN A 29 13.01 -15.26 7.75
C GLN A 29 12.22 -15.87 6.59
N HIS A 30 12.77 -16.89 5.93
CA HIS A 30 12.14 -17.52 4.78
C HIS A 30 11.02 -18.50 5.12
N PHE A 31 9.96 -18.45 4.34
CA PHE A 31 8.85 -19.40 4.33
C PHE A 31 8.61 -19.88 2.89
N ALA A 32 8.69 -21.18 2.66
CA ALA A 32 8.43 -21.81 1.35
C ALA A 32 6.92 -21.95 1.09
N ASP A 33 6.21 -20.83 1.12
CA ASP A 33 4.78 -20.73 0.87
C ASP A 33 4.40 -19.39 0.23
N TYR A 34 3.14 -19.25 -0.16
CA TYR A 34 2.57 -17.95 -0.50
C TYR A 34 2.24 -17.16 0.77
N LEU A 35 2.14 -15.83 0.64
CA LEU A 35 1.53 -15.00 1.67
C LEU A 35 0.12 -15.51 1.97
N PRO A 36 -0.27 -15.69 3.24
CA PRO A 36 -1.56 -16.24 3.61
C PRO A 36 -2.66 -15.17 3.50
N ILE A 37 -2.98 -14.80 2.26
CA ILE A 37 -3.97 -13.81 1.91
C ILE A 37 -4.91 -14.34 0.82
N HIS A 38 -6.21 -14.19 1.07
CA HIS A 38 -7.28 -14.48 0.12
C HIS A 38 -8.23 -13.29 0.07
N ALA A 39 -8.16 -12.47 -0.97
CA ALA A 39 -9.07 -11.35 -1.20
C ALA A 39 -10.30 -11.78 -2.02
N ASN A 40 -11.39 -11.03 -1.93
CA ASN A 40 -12.47 -11.13 -2.91
C ASN A 40 -11.97 -10.84 -4.33
N GLU A 41 -12.67 -11.38 -5.33
CA GLU A 41 -12.36 -11.15 -6.76
C GLU A 41 -12.31 -9.66 -7.12
N PHE A 42 -13.09 -8.82 -6.42
CA PHE A 42 -13.04 -7.39 -6.58
C PHE A 42 -13.30 -6.61 -5.29
N TYR A 43 -12.75 -5.40 -5.23
CA TYR A 43 -13.18 -4.34 -4.31
C TYR A 43 -14.09 -3.35 -5.06
N GLN A 44 -15.23 -3.00 -4.46
CA GLN A 44 -16.12 -1.97 -4.99
C GLN A 44 -15.76 -0.63 -4.35
N LEU A 45 -15.32 0.34 -5.16
CA LEU A 45 -15.06 1.70 -4.71
C LEU A 45 -16.34 2.54 -4.85
N ASN A 46 -16.60 3.38 -3.85
CA ASN A 46 -17.83 4.17 -3.76
C ASN A 46 -17.60 5.67 -3.54
N THR A 47 -16.44 6.06 -3.03
CA THR A 47 -16.08 7.45 -2.77
C THR A 47 -14.65 7.67 -3.17
N GLU A 48 -14.40 8.73 -3.92
CA GLU A 48 -13.07 9.25 -4.19
C GLU A 48 -12.86 10.55 -3.43
N ILE A 49 -11.65 10.72 -2.89
CA ILE A 49 -11.27 11.84 -2.04
C ILE A 49 -9.88 12.28 -2.48
N ASP A 50 -9.74 13.56 -2.82
CA ASP A 50 -8.44 14.22 -2.82
C ASP A 50 -8.00 14.46 -1.36
N ASP A 51 -7.00 13.70 -0.88
CA ASP A 51 -6.42 13.87 0.45
C ASP A 51 -5.28 14.90 0.45
N HIS A 52 -5.14 15.67 -0.64
CA HIS A 52 -4.10 16.63 -0.98
C HIS A 52 -2.71 16.04 -1.24
N THR A 53 -2.41 14.87 -0.68
CA THR A 53 -1.14 14.17 -0.91
C THR A 53 -1.26 12.88 -1.71
N THR A 54 -2.49 12.42 -1.96
CA THR A 54 -2.81 11.24 -2.77
C THR A 54 -4.31 11.26 -3.08
N ILE A 55 -4.72 10.46 -4.05
CA ILE A 55 -6.11 9.99 -4.13
C ILE A 55 -6.33 8.93 -3.05
N ARG A 56 -7.39 9.06 -2.27
CA ARG A 56 -7.87 8.02 -1.37
C ARG A 56 -9.27 7.59 -1.78
N LEU A 57 -9.43 6.32 -2.14
CA LEU A 57 -10.72 5.76 -2.52
C LEU A 57 -11.24 4.82 -1.45
N THR A 58 -12.44 5.09 -0.92
CA THR A 58 -13.09 4.19 0.03
C THR A 58 -14.06 3.26 -0.67
N GLY A 59 -14.35 2.12 -0.06
CA GLY A 59 -15.16 1.11 -0.70
C GLY A 59 -15.58 -0.02 0.21
N MET A 60 -15.94 -1.14 -0.42
CA MET A 60 -16.35 -2.37 0.22
C MET A 60 -15.65 -3.57 -0.42
N GLY A 61 -15.41 -4.57 0.40
CA GLY A 61 -14.82 -5.86 0.03
C GLY A 61 -14.14 -6.45 1.26
N TYR A 62 -13.63 -7.67 1.11
CA TYR A 62 -13.10 -8.45 2.20
C TYR A 62 -11.84 -9.19 1.77
N ALA A 63 -10.98 -9.44 2.75
CA ALA A 63 -9.86 -10.36 2.62
C ALA A 63 -9.74 -11.19 3.89
N THR A 64 -9.42 -12.48 3.73
CA THR A 64 -8.98 -13.34 4.82
C THR A 64 -7.46 -13.32 4.83
N ILE A 65 -6.86 -12.84 5.92
CA ILE A 65 -5.41 -12.65 6.08
C ILE A 65 -4.96 -13.39 7.34
N PHE A 66 -4.04 -14.35 7.20
CA PHE A 66 -3.66 -15.28 8.27
C PHE A 66 -4.88 -15.89 8.98
N ASN A 67 -5.87 -16.38 8.19
CA ASN A 67 -7.13 -16.96 8.67
C ASN A 67 -8.00 -16.04 9.55
N ARG A 68 -7.83 -14.72 9.45
CA ARG A 68 -8.71 -13.72 10.09
C ARG A 68 -9.38 -12.88 9.01
N ASP A 69 -10.63 -12.52 9.24
CA ASP A 69 -11.41 -11.73 8.29
C ASP A 69 -11.20 -10.22 8.49
N PHE A 70 -10.92 -9.53 7.40
CA PHE A 70 -10.75 -8.08 7.37
C PHE A 70 -11.65 -7.45 6.32
N LYS A 71 -12.22 -6.30 6.67
CA LYS A 71 -13.01 -5.45 5.77
C LYS A 71 -12.07 -4.47 5.10
N PHE A 72 -12.13 -4.39 3.77
CA PHE A 72 -11.49 -3.32 3.02
C PHE A 72 -12.06 -1.96 3.45
N LYS A 73 -11.19 -0.99 3.63
CA LYS A 73 -11.55 0.36 4.03
C LYS A 73 -11.25 1.36 2.92
N GLN A 74 -10.03 1.31 2.40
CA GLN A 74 -9.57 2.26 1.40
C GLN A 74 -8.37 1.77 0.62
N VAL A 75 -8.15 2.38 -0.53
CA VAL A 75 -6.90 2.30 -1.29
C VAL A 75 -6.32 3.70 -1.50
N HIS A 76 -4.98 3.80 -1.52
CA HIS A 76 -4.25 5.02 -1.87
C HIS A 76 -2.88 4.67 -2.49
N PHE A 77 -2.16 5.69 -2.98
CA PHE A 77 -1.03 5.54 -3.88
C PHE A 77 0.17 6.35 -3.41
N HIS A 78 1.36 5.78 -3.53
CA HIS A 78 2.63 6.46 -3.30
C HIS A 78 3.50 6.37 -4.56
N ALA A 79 4.00 7.50 -5.04
CA ALA A 79 4.91 7.58 -6.18
C ALA A 79 6.08 8.54 -5.83
N PRO A 80 7.33 8.03 -5.68
CA PRO A 80 7.75 6.62 -5.78
C PRO A 80 7.22 5.74 -4.65
N ALA A 81 7.51 4.43 -4.69
CA ALA A 81 7.20 3.50 -3.61
C ALA A 81 7.84 3.92 -2.27
N GLU A 82 7.16 3.61 -1.18
CA GLU A 82 7.61 3.87 0.19
C GLU A 82 8.61 2.79 0.65
N HIS A 83 8.27 1.53 0.42
CA HIS A 83 9.15 0.40 0.69
C HIS A 83 10.23 0.26 -0.38
N ILE A 84 11.41 -0.20 0.06
CA ILE A 84 12.56 -0.50 -0.79
C ILE A 84 12.84 -1.99 -0.68
N VAL A 85 12.93 -2.71 -1.81
CA VAL A 85 13.21 -4.15 -1.82
C VAL A 85 14.59 -4.40 -2.40
N ASP A 86 15.49 -5.03 -1.62
CA ASP A 86 16.87 -5.33 -2.03
C ASP A 86 17.61 -4.11 -2.62
N GLY A 87 17.41 -2.95 -1.99
CA GLY A 87 18.00 -1.67 -2.41
C GLY A 87 17.35 -1.04 -3.65
N LYS A 88 16.25 -1.59 -4.17
CA LYS A 88 15.53 -1.07 -5.34
C LYS A 88 14.24 -0.39 -4.94
N VAL A 89 14.04 0.82 -5.46
CA VAL A 89 12.81 1.59 -5.30
C VAL A 89 11.88 1.30 -6.47
N ASN A 90 10.65 0.88 -6.18
CA ASN A 90 9.62 0.72 -7.21
C ASN A 90 9.03 2.09 -7.61
N PRO A 91 8.55 2.27 -8.85
CA PRO A 91 8.05 3.57 -9.32
C PRO A 91 6.76 4.01 -8.65
N ILE A 92 5.94 3.05 -8.18
CA ILE A 92 4.69 3.31 -7.48
C ILE A 92 4.41 2.15 -6.51
N GLU A 93 3.78 2.47 -5.39
CA GLU A 93 3.27 1.53 -4.41
C GLU A 93 1.81 1.82 -4.11
N ILE A 94 1.01 0.76 -4.01
CA ILE A 94 -0.43 0.84 -3.76
C ILE A 94 -0.70 0.23 -2.40
N HIS A 95 -1.35 0.99 -1.52
CA HIS A 95 -1.75 0.51 -0.21
C HIS A 95 -3.24 0.22 -0.19
N LEU A 96 -3.60 -1.06 -0.02
CA LEU A 96 -4.97 -1.48 0.29
C LEU A 96 -5.07 -1.69 1.81
N VAL A 97 -5.90 -0.89 2.46
CA VAL A 97 -6.06 -0.90 3.92
C VAL A 97 -7.29 -1.70 4.32
N HIS A 98 -7.09 -2.63 5.26
CA HIS A 98 -8.14 -3.47 5.80
C HIS A 98 -8.16 -3.43 7.32
N GLU A 99 -9.33 -3.68 7.90
CA GLU A 99 -9.51 -3.67 9.35
C GLU A 99 -10.53 -4.75 9.76
N ASN A 100 -10.27 -5.43 10.87
CA ASN A 100 -11.20 -6.42 11.42
C ASN A 100 -12.14 -5.82 12.49
N GLU A 101 -13.01 -6.63 13.06
CA GLU A 101 -14.04 -6.16 14.00
C GLU A 101 -13.50 -5.66 15.35
N ILE A 102 -12.27 -6.03 15.70
CA ILE A 102 -11.60 -5.55 16.93
C ILE A 102 -10.71 -4.33 16.67
N GLY A 103 -10.71 -3.78 15.44
CA GLY A 103 -9.93 -2.60 15.08
C GLY A 103 -8.47 -2.88 14.72
N GLN A 104 -8.07 -4.13 14.55
CA GLN A 104 -6.74 -4.44 14.05
C GLN A 104 -6.66 -4.10 12.56
N THR A 105 -5.62 -3.38 12.17
CA THR A 105 -5.39 -2.94 10.79
C THR A 105 -4.30 -3.77 10.12
N VAL A 106 -4.57 -4.17 8.88
CA VAL A 106 -3.60 -4.76 7.96
C VAL A 106 -3.51 -3.85 6.74
N VAL A 107 -2.29 -3.58 6.27
CA VAL A 107 -2.07 -2.91 4.98
C VAL A 107 -1.41 -3.89 4.03
N VAL A 108 -2.04 -4.09 2.88
CA VAL A 108 -1.48 -4.86 1.77
C VAL A 108 -0.88 -3.87 0.78
N ALA A 109 0.45 -3.83 0.74
CA ALA A 109 1.21 -3.09 -0.25
C ALA A 109 1.41 -3.92 -1.51
N VAL A 110 1.25 -3.29 -2.67
CA VAL A 110 1.44 -3.91 -3.98
C VAL A 110 2.35 -3.02 -4.81
N PHE A 111 3.34 -3.64 -5.48
CA PHE A 111 4.17 -2.97 -6.48
C PHE A 111 3.76 -3.34 -7.90
N PRO A 112 3.02 -2.48 -8.63
CA PRO A 112 2.85 -2.64 -10.06
C PRO A 112 4.18 -2.60 -10.81
N THR A 113 4.33 -3.45 -11.82
CA THR A 113 5.51 -3.44 -12.70
C THR A 113 5.34 -2.42 -13.82
N LEU A 114 6.42 -1.75 -14.24
CA LEU A 114 6.36 -0.88 -15.43
C LEU A 114 6.00 -1.70 -16.67
N GLY A 115 5.00 -1.23 -17.41
CA GLY A 115 4.52 -1.89 -18.60
C GLY A 115 3.39 -1.15 -19.28
N ASN A 116 2.36 -1.90 -19.68
CA ASN A 116 1.16 -1.32 -20.27
C ASN A 116 0.37 -0.51 -19.23
N ALA A 117 -0.44 0.42 -19.71
CA ALA A 117 -1.35 1.15 -18.83
C ALA A 117 -2.39 0.20 -18.24
N ASN A 118 -2.62 0.32 -16.93
CA ASN A 118 -3.69 -0.41 -16.26
C ASN A 118 -5.00 0.37 -16.40
N SER A 119 -6.04 -0.30 -16.89
CA SER A 119 -7.34 0.34 -17.17
C SER A 119 -8.03 0.84 -15.90
N GLU A 120 -7.98 0.09 -14.81
CA GLU A 120 -8.62 0.48 -13.55
C GLU A 120 -7.90 1.67 -12.91
N LEU A 121 -6.57 1.72 -12.99
CA LEU A 121 -5.81 2.94 -12.63
C LEU A 121 -6.15 4.13 -13.54
N GLN A 122 -6.36 3.89 -14.83
CA GLN A 122 -6.75 4.96 -15.75
C GLN A 122 -8.15 5.49 -15.45
N ASP A 123 -9.09 4.61 -15.06
CA ASP A 123 -10.42 5.03 -14.64
C ASP A 123 -10.37 5.89 -13.38
N ILE A 124 -9.54 5.54 -12.40
CA ILE A 124 -9.30 6.38 -11.21
C ILE A 124 -8.75 7.75 -11.63
N ILE A 125 -7.69 7.78 -12.45
CA ILE A 125 -7.09 9.03 -12.94
C ILE A 125 -8.11 9.90 -13.68
N ASN A 126 -8.99 9.29 -14.49
CA ASN A 126 -9.99 10.01 -15.27
C ASN A 126 -11.15 10.56 -14.42
N ASN A 127 -11.45 9.93 -13.27
CA ASN A 127 -12.49 10.41 -12.35
C ASN A 127 -11.96 11.48 -11.39
N PHE A 128 -10.63 11.59 -11.22
CA PHE A 128 -10.02 12.50 -10.27
C PHE A 128 -10.47 13.95 -10.43
N GLU A 129 -11.05 14.49 -9.36
CA GLU A 129 -11.43 15.90 -9.22
C GLU A 129 -10.64 16.55 -8.07
N GLU A 130 -9.68 17.41 -8.42
CA GLU A 130 -8.82 18.11 -7.45
C GLU A 130 -9.65 18.92 -6.43
N GLY A 131 -9.26 18.81 -5.15
CA GLY A 131 -9.91 19.48 -4.03
C GLY A 131 -11.30 18.96 -3.67
N ASN A 132 -11.76 17.87 -4.30
CA ASN A 132 -13.11 17.36 -4.13
C ASN A 132 -13.16 16.01 -3.42
N ARG A 133 -14.35 15.76 -2.87
CA ARG A 133 -14.81 14.45 -2.42
C ARG A 133 -16.13 14.17 -3.11
N HIS A 134 -16.19 13.09 -3.87
CA HIS A 134 -17.39 12.74 -4.63
C HIS A 134 -17.62 11.23 -4.67
N SER A 135 -18.84 10.84 -5.05
CA SER A 135 -19.21 9.44 -5.20
C SER A 135 -18.73 8.89 -6.53
N VAL A 136 -18.12 7.71 -6.50
CA VAL A 136 -17.69 6.97 -7.69
C VAL A 136 -18.31 5.58 -7.72
N SER A 137 -18.24 4.91 -8.86
CA SER A 137 -18.60 3.49 -8.99
C SER A 137 -17.54 2.78 -9.81
N LEU A 138 -16.43 2.46 -9.15
CA LEU A 138 -15.26 1.81 -9.74
C LEU A 138 -15.02 0.44 -9.10
N LYS A 139 -14.31 -0.43 -9.82
CA LYS A 139 -13.94 -1.76 -9.32
C LYS A 139 -12.44 -1.97 -9.45
N LEU A 140 -11.87 -2.61 -8.45
CA LEU A 140 -10.49 -3.11 -8.48
C LEU A 140 -10.54 -4.62 -8.55
N THR A 141 -10.15 -5.20 -9.68
CA THR A 141 -10.35 -6.62 -9.95
C THR A 141 -9.02 -7.36 -9.89
N ASN A 142 -8.93 -8.38 -9.03
CA ASN A 142 -7.72 -9.21 -8.88
C ASN A 142 -6.42 -8.43 -8.57
N TRP A 143 -6.50 -7.31 -7.84
CA TRP A 143 -5.31 -6.56 -7.39
C TRP A 143 -4.47 -7.32 -6.36
N ILE A 144 -5.08 -8.29 -5.66
CA ILE A 144 -4.42 -9.18 -4.72
C ILE A 144 -4.68 -10.62 -5.18
N SER A 145 -3.62 -11.40 -5.33
CA SER A 145 -3.69 -12.81 -5.72
C SER A 145 -3.48 -13.73 -4.52
N SER A 146 -4.10 -14.90 -4.52
CA SER A 146 -3.79 -15.96 -3.54
C SER A 146 -2.43 -16.63 -3.79
N LEU A 147 -1.79 -16.35 -4.94
CA LEU A 147 -0.45 -16.81 -5.30
C LEU A 147 0.60 -15.70 -5.06
N SER A 148 0.30 -14.77 -4.16
CA SER A 148 1.20 -13.67 -3.83
C SER A 148 2.37 -14.13 -2.98
N THR A 149 3.57 -13.69 -3.35
CA THR A 149 4.81 -13.81 -2.57
C THR A 149 5.20 -12.42 -2.09
N GLY A 150 6.13 -12.37 -1.13
CA GLY A 150 6.64 -11.12 -0.61
C GLY A 150 6.83 -11.16 0.89
N PHE A 151 6.63 -10.03 1.56
CA PHE A 151 7.06 -9.84 2.93
C PHE A 151 5.90 -9.68 3.90
N HIS A 152 6.12 -10.09 5.15
CA HIS A 152 5.22 -9.78 6.25
C HIS A 152 6.00 -9.26 7.46
N TYR A 153 5.54 -8.16 8.05
CA TYR A 153 6.14 -7.59 9.26
C TYR A 153 5.14 -6.72 10.05
N GLN A 154 5.50 -6.38 11.29
CA GLN A 154 4.76 -5.44 12.13
C GLN A 154 5.37 -4.03 12.06
N GLY A 155 4.54 -3.03 11.84
CA GLY A 155 4.96 -1.68 11.55
C GLY A 155 3.97 -0.61 12.04
N SER A 156 3.96 0.51 11.32
CA SER A 156 3.12 1.67 11.61
C SER A 156 2.35 2.14 10.38
N LEU A 157 1.48 3.14 10.57
CA LEU A 157 1.08 4.03 9.49
C LEU A 157 2.30 4.79 8.97
N THR A 158 2.34 5.07 7.68
CA THR A 158 3.41 5.84 7.03
C THR A 158 3.13 7.34 6.99
N THR A 159 2.01 7.77 7.57
CA THR A 159 1.63 9.18 7.71
C THR A 159 1.20 9.47 9.16
N PRO A 160 1.31 10.73 9.62
CA PRO A 160 0.83 11.13 10.93
C PRO A 160 -0.61 10.64 11.20
N PRO A 161 -0.87 10.09 12.40
CA PRO A 161 -0.06 10.23 13.60
C PRO A 161 1.05 9.17 13.77
N LEU A 162 1.36 8.36 12.74
CA LEU A 162 2.44 7.35 12.78
C LEU A 162 2.19 6.18 13.76
N THR A 163 0.91 5.88 13.99
CA THR A 163 0.44 4.82 14.89
C THR A 163 1.05 3.47 14.54
N GLU A 164 1.63 2.78 15.53
CA GLU A 164 2.15 1.42 15.43
C GLU A 164 1.05 0.35 15.57
N GLY A 165 1.41 -0.92 15.35
CA GLY A 165 0.50 -2.05 15.42
C GLY A 165 -0.19 -2.33 14.08
N ILE A 166 0.35 -1.79 12.99
CA ILE A 166 -0.07 -2.08 11.63
C ILE A 166 0.64 -3.34 11.15
N GLU A 167 -0.13 -4.34 10.75
CA GLU A 167 0.40 -5.53 10.10
C GLU A 167 0.58 -5.24 8.60
N TRP A 168 1.78 -5.46 8.07
CA TRP A 168 2.10 -5.20 6.67
C TRP A 168 2.28 -6.50 5.90
N LEU A 169 1.58 -6.62 4.77
CA LEU A 169 1.86 -7.62 3.74
C LEU A 169 2.32 -6.87 2.49
N VAL A 170 3.58 -7.06 2.09
CA VAL A 170 4.17 -6.37 0.94
C VAL A 170 4.36 -7.35 -0.20
N ILE A 171 3.54 -7.26 -1.25
CA ILE A 171 3.50 -8.19 -2.37
C ILE A 171 4.54 -7.78 -3.43
N ASP A 172 5.53 -8.63 -3.66
CA ASP A 172 6.66 -8.38 -4.58
C ASP A 172 6.51 -9.01 -5.97
N ASN A 173 5.49 -9.85 -6.17
CA ASN A 173 5.24 -10.58 -7.42
C ASN A 173 3.93 -10.19 -8.12
N SER A 174 3.43 -8.99 -7.86
CA SER A 174 2.17 -8.47 -8.41
C SER A 174 2.08 -8.65 -9.93
N LYS A 175 0.86 -8.93 -10.41
CA LYS A 175 0.55 -8.98 -11.85
C LYS A 175 0.05 -7.66 -12.41
N LEU A 176 -0.10 -6.66 -11.54
CA LEU A 176 -0.47 -5.32 -11.98
C LEU A 176 0.68 -4.71 -12.80
N THR A 177 0.30 -4.03 -13.87
CA THR A 177 1.20 -3.20 -14.67
C THR A 177 0.82 -1.75 -14.48
N VAL A 178 1.76 -0.84 -14.72
CA VAL A 178 1.51 0.60 -14.75
C VAL A 178 2.35 1.20 -15.87
N SER A 179 1.78 2.12 -16.65
CA SER A 179 2.57 2.82 -17.67
C SER A 179 3.39 3.96 -17.05
N PRO A 180 4.54 4.34 -17.64
CA PRO A 180 5.30 5.51 -17.20
C PRO A 180 4.43 6.77 -17.10
N LYS A 181 3.53 6.99 -18.06
CA LYS A 181 2.60 8.14 -18.06
C LYS A 181 1.65 8.16 -16.86
N GLN A 182 1.21 7.00 -16.39
CA GLN A 182 0.35 6.92 -15.20
C GLN A 182 1.15 7.26 -13.94
N VAL A 183 2.40 6.76 -13.82
CA VAL A 183 3.30 7.13 -12.72
C VAL A 183 3.59 8.63 -12.73
N ASP A 184 3.94 9.18 -13.89
CA ASP A 184 4.21 10.60 -14.08
C ASP A 184 2.99 11.47 -13.72
N TRP A 185 1.76 10.99 -13.98
CA TRP A 185 0.54 11.69 -13.61
C TRP A 185 0.42 11.82 -12.08
N PHE A 186 0.64 10.74 -11.32
CA PHE A 186 0.59 10.81 -9.85
C PHE A 186 1.65 11.77 -9.30
N ILE A 187 2.88 11.71 -9.83
CA ILE A 187 3.96 12.61 -9.40
C ILE A 187 3.65 14.07 -9.78
N ALA A 188 3.09 14.31 -10.96
CA ALA A 188 2.72 15.66 -11.38
C ALA A 188 1.58 16.25 -10.54
N GLN A 189 0.62 15.40 -10.13
CA GLN A 189 -0.55 15.83 -9.35
C GLN A 189 -0.22 16.07 -7.88
N PHE A 190 0.56 15.17 -7.25
CA PHE A 190 0.77 15.18 -5.79
C PHE A 190 2.21 15.47 -5.37
N GLY A 191 3.14 15.60 -6.32
CA GLY A 191 4.56 15.56 -6.02
C GLY A 191 5.01 14.16 -5.58
N LYS A 192 6.23 14.06 -5.04
CA LYS A 192 6.68 12.83 -4.38
C LYS A 192 6.04 12.75 -3.00
N ASN A 193 5.32 11.67 -2.74
CA ASN A 193 4.51 11.50 -1.55
C ASN A 193 4.90 10.23 -0.77
N ASN A 194 6.19 9.91 -0.71
CA ASN A 194 6.72 8.74 -0.02
C ASN A 194 7.53 9.15 1.22
N ARG A 195 7.27 8.50 2.35
CA ARG A 195 8.07 8.61 3.56
C ARG A 195 9.41 7.87 3.37
N ASP A 196 10.45 8.39 3.99
CA ASP A 196 11.77 7.76 4.07
C ASP A 196 11.67 6.45 4.86
N CYS A 197 12.47 5.45 4.46
CA CYS A 197 12.57 4.19 5.18
C CYS A 197 13.05 4.39 6.63
N GLN A 198 12.40 3.69 7.53
CA GLN A 198 12.63 3.75 8.96
C GLN A 198 13.56 2.61 9.40
N PRO A 199 14.31 2.78 10.51
CA PRO A 199 15.20 1.73 11.01
C PRO A 199 14.45 0.42 11.34
N LEU A 200 15.05 -0.72 11.02
CA LEU A 200 14.42 -2.03 11.23
C LEU A 200 14.19 -2.36 12.71
N ASN A 201 15.08 -1.92 13.61
CA ASN A 201 14.97 -2.08 15.07
C ASN A 201 14.63 -3.51 15.52
N GLU A 202 15.41 -4.49 15.05
CA GLU A 202 15.31 -5.92 15.40
C GLU A 202 13.97 -6.60 15.05
N ARG A 203 13.10 -5.94 14.27
CA ARG A 203 11.87 -6.55 13.77
C ARG A 203 12.18 -7.80 12.97
N ASN A 204 11.45 -8.87 13.27
CA ASN A 204 11.42 -10.05 12.42
C ASN A 204 10.61 -9.73 11.16
N VAL A 205 11.27 -9.81 10.00
CA VAL A 205 10.63 -9.71 8.69
C VAL A 205 10.58 -11.11 8.11
N GLN A 206 9.37 -11.53 7.72
CA GLN A 206 9.16 -12.81 7.06
C GLN A 206 9.15 -12.60 5.56
N TYR A 207 9.79 -13.51 4.82
CA TYR A 207 9.76 -13.52 3.35
C TYR A 207 9.18 -14.85 2.86
N TYR A 208 8.06 -14.75 2.14
CA TYR A 208 7.29 -15.85 1.59
C TYR A 208 7.65 -16.01 0.12
N ASN A 209 8.27 -17.14 -0.25
CA ASN A 209 8.65 -17.46 -1.62
C ASN A 209 8.33 -18.93 -1.96
N LYS A 210 7.23 -19.15 -2.69
CA LYS A 210 6.81 -20.48 -3.18
C LYS A 210 7.70 -20.99 -4.31
#